data_AF-A0A966Z983-F1
#
_entry.id   AF-A0A966Z983-F1
#
_cell.length_a   1.000
_cell.length_b   1.000
_cell.length_c   1.000
_cell.angle_alpha   90.00
_cell.angle_beta   90.00
_cell.angle_gamma   90.00
#
_symmetry.space_group_name_H-M   'P 1'
#
loop_
_entity.id
_entity.type
_entity.pdbx_description
1 polymer ?
#
loop_
_entity_poly.entity_id
_entity_poly.type
_entity_poly.pdbx_seq_one_letter_code
_entity_poly.pdbx_strand_id
1 'polypeptide(L)'
;MVSGAAAMAQPGGPVKAAFNNVIKLNAYADNWCMVYLNGKLAGVDQIEFLPHNVLAINVLPTYPMTIAVLAKDNADPKTGLEYGTQIGDAGFILKLSDGTVTSSAWKAKSFFTGPLNSSIASPKVRYTPIPANWFAPGFDDSTWESATEYTASRVNPDGDYSSYDFSGAKFIWTSDLNLDNTVIFRYTAPKPANYVKTWTADGDIDITNVVNEARLAPPPAPALFQVNSEGVAAGYVLRVRGAQQLVEQFAGSSIELGPGTDQVYLVLYGGNLPAVISATATIGGVAAEVAYAGALTPANGVAQFNLAIPRTLAGTGLAEVVVTVNGKNSNSVYVSIQ
;
A
#
# COMPACT_ATOMS: atom_id res chain seq x y z
N MET A 1 22.60 -41.92 36.93
CA MET A 1 23.32 -41.37 35.77
C MET A 1 22.46 -41.58 34.53
N VAL A 2 21.80 -40.54 34.04
CA VAL A 2 21.15 -40.56 32.73
C VAL A 2 21.95 -39.58 31.88
N SER A 3 22.75 -40.15 30.98
CA SER A 3 23.61 -39.44 30.05
C SER A 3 22.78 -38.60 29.09
N GLY A 4 23.03 -37.29 29.05
CA GLY A 4 22.48 -36.40 28.04
C GLY A 4 22.95 -36.84 26.65
N ALA A 5 22.00 -37.18 25.78
CA ALA A 5 22.28 -37.33 24.36
C ALA A 5 22.55 -35.94 23.80
N ALA A 6 23.82 -35.64 23.53
CA ALA A 6 24.20 -34.55 22.66
C ALA A 6 23.55 -34.81 21.29
N ALA A 7 22.65 -33.91 20.87
CA ALA A 7 22.09 -33.93 19.52
C ALA A 7 23.26 -33.79 18.54
N MET A 8 23.58 -34.88 17.84
CA MET A 8 24.53 -34.86 16.74
C MET A 8 23.95 -33.98 15.62
N ALA A 9 24.61 -32.86 15.34
CA ALA A 9 24.31 -32.03 14.17
C ALA A 9 24.56 -32.86 12.90
N GLN A 10 23.52 -33.05 12.09
CA GLN A 10 23.61 -33.77 10.81
C GLN A 10 24.50 -32.99 9.82
N PRO A 11 25.56 -33.60 9.24
CA PRO A 11 26.32 -32.98 8.15
C PRO A 11 25.48 -32.97 6.86
N GLY A 12 25.34 -31.81 6.20
CA GLY A 12 24.80 -31.73 4.83
C GLY A 12 23.47 -30.98 4.63
N GLY A 13 22.96 -30.27 5.63
CA GLY A 13 21.79 -29.39 5.45
C GLY A 13 22.10 -28.11 4.65
N PRO A 14 21.09 -27.44 4.08
CA PRO A 14 21.29 -26.19 3.34
C PRO A 14 21.87 -25.10 4.24
N VAL A 15 22.88 -24.39 3.74
CA VAL A 15 23.54 -23.30 4.46
C VAL A 15 22.68 -22.05 4.35
N LYS A 16 22.29 -21.48 5.49
CA LYS A 16 21.48 -20.25 5.55
C LYS A 16 22.36 -19.03 5.31
N ALA A 17 21.81 -18.01 4.65
CA ALA A 17 22.42 -16.69 4.62
C ALA A 17 22.42 -16.07 6.03
N ALA A 18 23.43 -15.26 6.33
CA ALA A 18 23.54 -14.45 7.52
C ALA A 18 23.58 -12.95 7.15
N PHE A 19 23.44 -12.06 8.13
CA PHE A 19 23.44 -10.61 7.88
C PHE A 19 24.75 -10.06 7.34
N ASN A 20 25.87 -10.79 7.46
CA ASN A 20 27.11 -10.43 6.76
C ASN A 20 27.05 -10.70 5.24
N ASN A 21 26.01 -11.39 4.75
CA ASN A 21 25.76 -11.59 3.33
C ASN A 21 24.85 -10.52 2.72
N VAL A 22 24.16 -9.71 3.54
CA VAL A 22 23.26 -8.67 3.02
C VAL A 22 24.01 -7.39 2.70
N ILE A 23 23.53 -6.66 1.71
CA ILE A 23 24.03 -5.34 1.32
C ILE A 23 22.92 -4.31 1.46
N LYS A 24 23.30 -3.04 1.68
CA LYS A 24 22.36 -1.93 1.73
C LYS A 24 22.02 -1.47 0.32
N LEU A 25 20.77 -1.12 0.08
CA LEU A 25 20.27 -0.47 -1.12
C LEU A 25 19.56 0.81 -0.70
N ASN A 26 20.05 1.94 -1.20
CA ASN A 26 19.37 3.24 -1.13
C ASN A 26 18.90 3.60 -2.54
N ALA A 27 17.65 4.02 -2.69
CA ALA A 27 17.09 4.49 -3.95
C ALA A 27 16.18 5.70 -3.70
N TYR A 28 16.27 6.68 -4.58
CA TYR A 28 15.43 7.87 -4.57
C TYR A 28 14.93 8.12 -5.98
N ALA A 29 13.65 8.46 -6.09
CA ALA A 29 13.09 9.05 -7.29
C ALA A 29 12.48 10.39 -6.93
N ASP A 30 12.61 11.36 -7.82
CA ASP A 30 11.69 12.47 -7.91
C ASP A 30 10.53 11.97 -8.79
N ASN A 31 9.49 11.32 -8.23
CA ASN A 31 9.11 11.25 -6.81
C ASN A 31 8.97 9.83 -6.23
N TRP A 32 8.73 8.81 -7.06
CA TRP A 32 8.37 7.48 -6.57
C TRP A 32 9.04 6.36 -7.34
N CYS A 33 9.44 5.29 -6.66
CA CYS A 33 10.00 4.11 -7.34
C CYS A 33 9.61 2.75 -6.72
N MET A 34 9.69 1.71 -7.55
CA MET A 34 9.73 0.31 -7.12
C MET A 34 10.94 -0.40 -7.73
N VAL A 35 11.60 -1.23 -6.95
CA VAL A 35 12.86 -1.90 -7.31
C VAL A 35 12.70 -3.41 -7.26
N TYR A 36 13.11 -4.08 -8.33
CA TYR A 36 13.21 -5.53 -8.46
C TYR A 36 14.67 -5.96 -8.55
N LEU A 37 15.00 -7.05 -7.88
CA LEU A 37 16.29 -7.73 -7.98
C LEU A 37 16.06 -9.16 -8.46
N ASN A 38 16.71 -9.54 -9.56
CA ASN A 38 16.58 -10.86 -10.18
C ASN A 38 15.14 -11.32 -10.39
N GLY A 39 14.27 -10.37 -10.77
CA GLY A 39 12.85 -10.60 -11.01
C GLY A 39 11.98 -10.71 -9.76
N LYS A 40 12.52 -10.51 -8.57
CA LYS A 40 11.78 -10.45 -7.30
C LYS A 40 11.65 -9.01 -6.84
N LEU A 41 10.46 -8.60 -6.38
CA LEU A 41 10.27 -7.28 -5.79
C LEU A 41 11.12 -7.15 -4.53
N ALA A 42 12.04 -6.20 -4.52
CA ALA A 42 12.94 -5.94 -3.40
C ALA A 42 12.40 -4.85 -2.48
N GLY A 43 11.79 -3.81 -3.04
CA GLY A 43 11.20 -2.72 -2.28
C GLY A 43 10.36 -1.79 -3.15
N VAL A 44 9.48 -1.06 -2.48
CA VAL A 44 8.60 -0.06 -3.07
C VAL A 44 8.64 1.15 -2.15
N ASP A 45 8.72 2.34 -2.72
CA ASP A 45 8.55 3.56 -1.95
C ASP A 45 7.15 3.59 -1.33
N GLN A 46 7.09 3.71 0.00
CA GLN A 46 5.84 3.63 0.77
C GLN A 46 5.10 4.97 0.84
N ILE A 47 5.72 6.06 0.39
CA ILE A 47 5.09 7.37 0.31
C ILE A 47 4.86 7.67 -1.17
N GLU A 48 3.61 7.76 -1.59
CA GLU A 48 3.27 7.71 -3.03
C GLU A 48 3.85 8.89 -3.83
N PHE A 49 3.98 10.08 -3.24
CA PHE A 49 4.56 11.26 -3.91
C PHE A 49 5.10 12.31 -2.93
N LEU A 50 4.30 12.68 -1.92
CA LEU A 50 4.65 13.75 -0.97
C LEU A 50 4.50 13.33 0.49
N PRO A 51 5.49 13.63 1.36
CA PRO A 51 6.83 14.18 1.02
C PRO A 51 7.68 13.18 0.21
N HIS A 52 8.73 13.66 -0.47
CA HIS A 52 9.65 12.75 -1.18
C HIS A 52 10.36 11.86 -0.16
N ASN A 53 10.66 10.63 -0.54
CA ASN A 53 11.21 9.62 0.35
C ASN A 53 12.39 8.88 -0.28
N VAL A 54 13.26 8.33 0.56
CA VAL A 54 14.31 7.41 0.15
C VAL A 54 13.92 5.99 0.52
N LEU A 55 13.88 5.10 -0.46
CA LEU A 55 13.80 3.65 -0.24
C LEU A 55 15.17 3.15 0.25
N ALA A 56 15.28 2.86 1.55
CA ALA A 56 16.48 2.32 2.18
C ALA A 56 16.23 0.93 2.79
N ILE A 57 16.76 -0.12 2.16
CA ILE A 57 16.52 -1.52 2.53
C ILE A 57 17.80 -2.35 2.57
N ASN A 58 17.74 -3.52 3.22
CA ASN A 58 18.79 -4.54 3.13
C ASN A 58 18.35 -5.62 2.14
N VAL A 59 19.26 -6.03 1.25
CA VAL A 59 19.00 -7.04 0.22
C VAL A 59 20.06 -8.13 0.23
N LEU A 60 19.68 -9.34 -0.16
CA LEU A 60 20.60 -10.47 -0.29
C LEU A 60 21.00 -10.64 -1.77
N PRO A 61 22.21 -10.25 -2.18
CA PRO A 61 22.57 -10.18 -3.59
C PRO A 61 22.93 -11.55 -4.16
N THR A 62 22.49 -11.80 -5.40
CA THR A 62 22.88 -12.96 -6.20
C THR A 62 23.32 -12.47 -7.58
N TYR A 63 24.53 -12.84 -8.00
CA TYR A 63 25.14 -12.31 -9.23
C TYR A 63 25.23 -13.37 -10.35
N PRO A 64 25.19 -12.96 -11.64
CA PRO A 64 24.92 -11.59 -12.12
C PRO A 64 23.55 -11.11 -11.65
N MET A 65 23.47 -9.85 -11.24
CA MET A 65 22.29 -9.31 -10.59
C MET A 65 21.56 -8.36 -11.55
N THR A 66 20.41 -8.78 -12.04
CA THR A 66 19.51 -7.89 -12.78
C THR A 66 18.79 -6.99 -11.80
N ILE A 67 18.96 -5.69 -11.96
CA ILE A 67 18.23 -4.65 -11.26
C ILE A 67 17.25 -4.05 -12.26
N ALA A 68 15.97 -4.05 -11.93
CA ALA A 68 14.93 -3.42 -12.72
C ALA A 68 14.14 -2.47 -11.84
N VAL A 69 13.91 -1.25 -12.32
CA VAL A 69 13.26 -0.19 -11.54
C VAL A 69 12.14 0.40 -12.38
N LEU A 70 10.97 0.62 -11.78
CA LEU A 70 9.96 1.51 -12.34
C LEU A 70 9.95 2.76 -11.47
N ALA A 71 10.27 3.91 -12.08
CA ALA A 71 10.25 5.21 -11.43
C ALA A 71 9.18 6.11 -12.06
N LYS A 72 8.62 7.01 -11.26
CA LYS A 72 7.58 7.95 -11.66
C LYS A 72 7.89 9.34 -11.16
N ASP A 73 7.66 10.29 -12.06
CA ASP A 73 7.49 11.71 -11.79
C ASP A 73 6.05 11.98 -11.32
N ASN A 74 5.78 13.11 -10.66
CA ASN A 74 4.47 13.46 -10.12
C ASN A 74 3.56 14.06 -11.22
N ALA A 75 3.16 13.21 -12.16
CA ALA A 75 2.35 13.66 -13.28
C ALA A 75 0.87 13.25 -13.15
N ASP A 76 -0.04 14.21 -13.36
CA ASP A 76 -1.47 13.90 -13.52
C ASP A 76 -1.67 12.95 -14.72
N PRO A 77 -2.36 11.82 -14.56
CA PRO A 77 -2.47 10.81 -15.62
C PRO A 77 -3.15 11.28 -16.91
N LYS A 78 -3.91 12.37 -16.88
CA LYS A 78 -4.64 12.91 -18.05
C LYS A 78 -3.86 14.02 -18.74
N THR A 79 -3.12 14.82 -17.98
CA THR A 79 -2.46 16.02 -18.49
C THR A 79 -0.94 15.84 -18.62
N GLY A 80 -0.33 14.99 -17.79
CA GLY A 80 1.12 14.89 -17.67
C GLY A 80 1.75 16.06 -16.90
N LEU A 81 0.94 16.97 -16.38
CA LEU A 81 1.41 18.11 -15.60
C LEU A 81 1.50 17.74 -14.13
N GLU A 82 2.52 18.26 -13.47
CA GLU A 82 2.61 18.24 -12.02
C GLU A 82 1.82 19.39 -11.42
N TYR A 83 1.16 19.13 -10.29
CA TYR A 83 0.45 20.14 -9.51
C TYR A 83 -0.54 21.00 -10.33
N GLY A 84 -1.03 20.45 -11.46
CA GLY A 84 -1.99 21.05 -12.38
C GLY A 84 -1.41 21.98 -13.46
N THR A 85 -0.19 22.50 -13.31
CA THR A 85 0.36 23.52 -14.25
C THR A 85 1.86 23.40 -14.54
N GLN A 86 2.58 22.50 -13.86
CA GLN A 86 4.04 22.41 -13.96
C GLN A 86 4.44 21.30 -14.91
N ILE A 87 5.53 21.52 -15.64
CA ILE A 87 6.24 20.47 -16.37
C ILE A 87 7.22 19.84 -15.39
N GLY A 88 7.35 18.52 -15.43
CA GLY A 88 8.14 17.76 -14.47
C GLY A 88 9.63 18.04 -14.52
N ASP A 89 10.32 17.56 -13.50
CA ASP A 89 11.76 17.69 -13.32
C ASP A 89 12.43 16.41 -12.79
N ALA A 90 11.69 15.29 -12.83
CA ALA A 90 12.03 13.89 -12.60
C ALA A 90 13.51 13.53 -12.36
N GLY A 91 13.74 12.42 -11.66
CA GLY A 91 15.05 11.82 -11.66
C GLY A 91 15.13 10.58 -10.80
N PHE A 92 16.00 9.64 -11.16
CA PHE A 92 16.20 8.44 -10.36
C PHE A 92 17.68 8.25 -10.00
N ILE A 93 17.96 7.93 -8.74
CA ILE A 93 19.31 7.62 -8.27
C ILE A 93 19.28 6.42 -7.32
N LEU A 94 20.24 5.52 -7.45
CA LEU A 94 20.35 4.35 -6.60
C LEU A 94 21.81 3.96 -6.35
N LYS A 95 22.08 3.53 -5.12
CA LYS A 95 23.37 2.99 -4.69
C LYS A 95 23.18 1.72 -3.86
N LEU A 96 23.96 0.70 -4.18
CA LEU A 96 24.18 -0.45 -3.32
C LEU A 96 25.54 -0.39 -2.62
N SER A 97 25.64 -0.97 -1.43
CA SER A 97 26.88 -0.97 -0.64
C SER A 97 27.98 -1.88 -1.21
N ASP A 98 27.72 -2.64 -2.27
CA ASP A 98 28.71 -3.41 -3.03
C ASP A 98 29.45 -2.56 -4.08
N GLY A 99 29.08 -1.27 -4.23
CA GLY A 99 29.64 -0.34 -5.21
C GLY A 99 28.82 -0.21 -6.49
N THR A 100 27.74 -0.99 -6.65
CA THR A 100 26.82 -0.82 -7.78
C THR A 100 26.06 0.51 -7.64
N VAL A 101 26.06 1.31 -8.71
CA VAL A 101 25.44 2.65 -8.74
C VAL A 101 24.70 2.91 -10.04
N THR A 102 23.75 3.85 -10.02
CA THR A 102 23.12 4.38 -11.23
C THR A 102 24.11 5.21 -12.06
N SER A 103 24.09 4.99 -13.38
CA SER A 103 24.92 5.66 -14.38
C SER A 103 24.33 5.47 -15.78
N SER A 104 24.93 6.08 -16.79
CA SER A 104 24.62 5.90 -18.21
C SER A 104 24.81 4.47 -18.75
N ALA A 105 25.37 3.56 -17.95
CA ALA A 105 25.44 2.13 -18.27
C ALA A 105 24.07 1.43 -18.16
N TRP A 106 23.09 2.05 -17.51
CA TRP A 106 21.73 1.52 -17.37
C TRP A 106 20.94 1.72 -18.66
N LYS A 107 19.98 0.84 -18.94
CA LYS A 107 18.95 1.03 -19.96
C LYS A 107 17.79 1.83 -19.38
N ALA A 108 17.15 2.67 -20.19
CA ALA A 108 15.98 3.45 -19.82
C ALA A 108 14.94 3.46 -20.95
N LYS A 109 13.65 3.41 -20.58
CA LYS A 109 12.55 3.59 -21.53
C LYS A 109 11.31 4.17 -20.86
N SER A 110 10.70 5.16 -21.51
CA SER A 110 9.47 5.79 -21.07
C SER A 110 8.22 5.00 -21.50
N PHE A 111 7.25 4.95 -20.60
CA PHE A 111 5.94 4.31 -20.78
C PHE A 111 4.77 5.28 -20.55
N PHE A 112 5.06 6.49 -20.09
CA PHE A 112 4.11 7.59 -19.96
C PHE A 112 4.87 8.88 -20.29
N THR A 113 4.49 9.54 -21.39
CA THR A 113 5.02 10.84 -21.79
C THR A 113 3.92 11.89 -21.79
N GLY A 114 4.14 13.06 -21.18
CA GLY A 114 3.27 14.23 -21.26
C GLY A 114 3.77 15.37 -20.37
N PRO A 115 3.29 16.61 -20.55
CA PRO A 115 2.40 17.05 -21.63
C PRO A 115 3.11 17.06 -22.98
N LEU A 116 2.52 16.43 -24.00
CA LEU A 116 3.11 16.38 -25.34
C LEU A 116 3.29 17.79 -25.92
N ASN A 117 4.45 18.02 -26.54
CA ASN A 117 4.89 19.33 -27.05
C ASN A 117 4.97 20.42 -25.96
N SER A 118 5.14 20.02 -24.69
CA SER A 118 5.23 20.95 -23.55
C SER A 118 4.00 21.87 -23.41
N SER A 119 2.82 21.42 -23.90
CA SER A 119 1.60 22.24 -23.89
C SER A 119 0.91 22.20 -22.53
N ILE A 120 1.03 23.27 -21.76
CA ILE A 120 0.34 23.42 -20.47
C ILE A 120 -1.14 23.81 -20.68
N ALA A 121 -1.45 24.64 -21.69
CA ALA A 121 -2.79 25.14 -21.93
C ALA A 121 -3.74 24.10 -22.57
N SER A 122 -3.20 23.07 -23.23
CA SER A 122 -3.97 22.01 -23.88
C SER A 122 -3.22 20.68 -23.80
N PRO A 123 -3.02 20.17 -22.57
CA PRO A 123 -2.12 19.07 -22.32
C PRO A 123 -2.66 17.78 -22.94
N LYS A 124 -1.74 16.98 -23.47
CA LYS A 124 -2.00 15.65 -24.00
C LYS A 124 -0.94 14.70 -23.49
N VAL A 125 -1.30 13.43 -23.37
CA VAL A 125 -0.43 12.38 -22.87
C VAL A 125 -0.34 11.23 -23.86
N ARG A 126 0.75 10.48 -23.79
CA ARG A 126 0.96 9.23 -24.53
C ARG A 126 1.35 8.14 -23.55
N TYR A 127 0.64 7.02 -23.61
CA TYR A 127 0.99 5.81 -22.88
C TYR A 127 1.51 4.74 -23.85
N THR A 128 2.56 4.05 -23.42
CA THR A 128 2.99 2.80 -24.02
C THR A 128 2.72 1.69 -23.01
N PRO A 129 2.08 0.57 -23.39
CA PRO A 129 1.90 -0.54 -22.45
C PRO A 129 3.22 -1.02 -21.89
N ILE A 130 3.30 -1.17 -20.56
CA ILE A 130 4.44 -1.78 -19.89
C ILE A 130 4.47 -3.27 -20.27
N PRO A 131 5.57 -3.80 -20.83
CA PRO A 131 5.68 -5.21 -21.21
C PRO A 131 5.52 -6.13 -20.00
N ALA A 132 4.90 -7.30 -20.20
CA ALA A 132 4.90 -8.34 -19.18
C ALA A 132 6.35 -8.76 -18.87
N ASN A 133 6.60 -9.15 -17.61
CA ASN A 133 7.91 -9.64 -17.14
C ASN A 133 9.09 -8.68 -17.37
N TRP A 134 8.84 -7.37 -17.53
CA TRP A 134 9.89 -6.34 -17.71
C TRP A 134 10.95 -6.34 -16.61
N PHE A 135 10.64 -6.88 -15.41
CA PHE A 135 11.54 -6.97 -14.27
C PHE A 135 12.42 -8.25 -14.28
N ALA A 136 12.13 -9.21 -15.15
CA ALA A 136 12.79 -10.51 -15.14
C ALA A 136 14.24 -10.43 -15.66
N PRO A 137 15.15 -11.32 -15.21
CA PRO A 137 16.51 -11.40 -15.75
C PRO A 137 16.57 -11.63 -17.26
N GLY A 138 15.67 -12.48 -17.79
CA GLY A 138 15.63 -12.83 -19.21
C GLY A 138 14.85 -11.87 -20.12
N PHE A 139 14.42 -10.71 -19.62
CA PHE A 139 13.73 -9.71 -20.45
C PHE A 139 14.71 -9.06 -21.44
N ASP A 140 14.33 -9.01 -22.71
CA ASP A 140 15.11 -8.39 -23.79
C ASP A 140 14.91 -6.86 -23.81
N ASP A 141 15.91 -6.13 -23.32
CA ASP A 141 16.01 -4.67 -23.35
C ASP A 141 17.02 -4.16 -24.39
N SER A 142 17.44 -5.01 -25.34
CA SER A 142 18.48 -4.66 -26.32
C SER A 142 18.13 -3.44 -27.17
N THR A 143 16.84 -3.21 -27.43
CA THR A 143 16.34 -2.06 -28.19
C THR A 143 16.14 -0.80 -27.34
N TRP A 144 16.41 -0.85 -26.03
CA TRP A 144 16.25 0.30 -25.15
C TRP A 144 17.49 1.18 -25.21
N GLU A 145 17.28 2.48 -25.08
CA GLU A 145 18.38 3.45 -25.05
C GLU A 145 19.10 3.38 -23.71
N SER A 146 20.35 3.85 -23.71
CA SER A 146 21.07 4.08 -22.46
C SER A 146 20.44 5.25 -21.70
N ALA A 147 20.46 5.17 -20.38
CA ALA A 147 19.97 6.23 -19.53
C ALA A 147 20.86 7.48 -19.68
N THR A 148 20.23 8.65 -19.59
CA THR A 148 20.94 9.94 -19.59
C THR A 148 21.25 10.34 -18.15
N GLU A 149 22.49 10.76 -17.89
CA GLU A 149 22.90 11.26 -16.58
C GLU A 149 22.56 12.75 -16.42
N TYR A 150 21.99 13.11 -15.27
CA TYR A 150 21.65 14.47 -14.90
C TYR A 150 22.37 14.89 -13.61
N THR A 151 22.58 16.18 -13.45
CA THR A 151 23.13 16.73 -12.21
C THR A 151 22.03 16.83 -11.14
N ALA A 152 22.40 16.76 -9.86
CA ALA A 152 21.46 17.02 -8.78
C ALA A 152 20.83 18.42 -8.89
N SER A 153 21.57 19.41 -9.40
CA SER A 153 21.03 20.75 -9.65
C SER A 153 19.97 20.81 -10.76
N ARG A 154 19.94 19.82 -11.67
CA ARG A 154 18.97 19.75 -12.75
C ARG A 154 17.68 19.04 -12.32
N VAL A 155 17.81 18.01 -11.50
CA VAL A 155 16.69 17.29 -10.89
C VAL A 155 16.08 18.11 -9.76
N ASN A 156 16.91 18.87 -9.03
CA ASN A 156 16.50 19.65 -7.85
C ASN A 156 15.76 18.81 -6.77
N PRO A 157 16.34 17.66 -6.35
CA PRO A 157 15.69 16.71 -5.47
C PRO A 157 15.31 17.32 -4.11
N ASP A 158 14.06 17.08 -3.69
CA ASP A 158 13.51 17.45 -2.39
C ASP A 158 13.62 16.32 -1.36
N GLY A 159 13.17 16.58 -0.12
CA GLY A 159 13.13 15.64 0.98
C GLY A 159 14.48 15.45 1.65
N ASP A 160 14.63 14.31 2.33
CA ASP A 160 15.83 13.99 3.11
C ASP A 160 16.90 13.26 2.30
N TYR A 161 16.81 13.24 0.96
CA TYR A 161 17.71 12.46 0.08
C TYR A 161 19.20 12.71 0.39
N SER A 162 19.55 13.96 0.72
CA SER A 162 20.92 14.39 1.03
C SER A 162 21.49 13.76 2.30
N SER A 163 20.65 13.16 3.14
CA SER A 163 21.03 12.41 4.35
C SER A 163 21.53 11.00 4.06
N TYR A 164 21.38 10.52 2.81
CA TYR A 164 21.76 9.17 2.40
C TYR A 164 23.02 9.17 1.55
N ASP A 165 23.75 8.06 1.61
CA ASP A 165 24.94 7.87 0.77
C ASP A 165 24.52 7.47 -0.65
N PHE A 166 24.72 8.42 -1.58
CA PHE A 166 24.66 8.22 -3.03
C PHE A 166 26.00 8.52 -3.71
N SER A 167 27.11 8.51 -2.96
CA SER A 167 28.43 8.81 -3.52
C SER A 167 28.79 7.86 -4.67
N GLY A 168 29.20 8.44 -5.79
CA GLY A 168 29.51 7.73 -7.04
C GLY A 168 28.29 7.52 -7.95
N ALA A 169 27.07 7.58 -7.43
CA ALA A 169 25.85 7.45 -8.23
C ALA A 169 25.52 8.75 -8.98
N LYS A 170 24.79 8.59 -10.08
CA LYS A 170 24.28 9.68 -10.91
C LYS A 170 22.77 9.63 -10.93
N PHE A 171 22.13 10.80 -10.94
CA PHE A 171 20.74 10.85 -11.35
C PHE A 171 20.65 10.42 -12.81
N ILE A 172 19.71 9.53 -13.11
CA ILE A 172 19.47 9.00 -14.43
C ILE A 172 18.00 9.14 -14.81
N TRP A 173 17.74 9.33 -16.10
CA TRP A 173 16.41 9.28 -16.71
C TRP A 173 16.50 8.80 -18.16
N THR A 174 15.39 8.88 -18.91
CA THR A 174 15.47 8.93 -20.39
C THR A 174 16.12 10.25 -20.83
N SER A 175 16.26 10.47 -22.14
CA SER A 175 16.77 11.74 -22.67
C SER A 175 15.86 12.95 -22.40
N ASP A 176 14.60 12.72 -21.99
CA ASP A 176 13.62 13.77 -21.71
C ASP A 176 13.18 13.73 -20.25
N LEU A 177 13.93 14.45 -19.41
CA LEU A 177 13.65 14.61 -17.98
C LEU A 177 12.30 15.29 -17.70
N ASN A 178 11.80 16.08 -18.63
CA ASN A 178 10.66 16.96 -18.40
C ASN A 178 9.32 16.31 -18.69
N LEU A 179 9.29 15.46 -19.70
CA LEU A 179 8.04 14.97 -20.27
C LEU A 179 7.85 13.47 -20.07
N ASP A 180 8.90 12.71 -19.78
CA ASP A 180 8.75 11.28 -19.49
C ASP A 180 8.46 11.08 -18.01
N ASN A 181 7.24 10.65 -17.69
CA ASN A 181 6.70 10.64 -16.33
C ASN A 181 6.64 9.24 -15.71
N THR A 182 6.79 8.18 -16.51
CA THR A 182 6.98 6.81 -16.00
C THR A 182 8.05 6.14 -16.83
N VAL A 183 9.18 5.86 -16.19
CA VAL A 183 10.36 5.29 -16.83
C VAL A 183 10.72 3.98 -16.15
N ILE A 184 11.06 2.98 -16.96
CA ILE A 184 11.66 1.75 -16.47
C ILE A 184 13.16 1.79 -16.76
N PHE A 185 13.94 1.45 -15.74
CA PHE A 185 15.38 1.25 -15.85
C PHE A 185 15.74 -0.22 -15.70
N ARG A 186 16.79 -0.64 -16.43
CA ARG A 186 17.35 -1.98 -16.30
C ARG A 186 18.87 -1.96 -16.33
N TYR A 187 19.48 -2.77 -15.50
CA TYR A 187 20.93 -2.98 -15.47
C TYR A 187 21.26 -4.38 -14.96
N THR A 188 22.28 -5.01 -15.55
CA THR A 188 22.81 -6.28 -15.04
C THR A 188 24.17 -6.03 -14.42
N ALA A 189 24.21 -6.00 -13.09
CA ALA A 189 25.45 -5.84 -12.35
C ALA A 189 26.30 -7.12 -12.50
N PRO A 190 27.56 -6.99 -12.94
CA PRO A 190 28.46 -8.13 -13.05
C PRO A 190 28.78 -8.68 -11.66
N LYS A 191 29.16 -9.96 -11.60
CA LYS A 191 29.64 -10.57 -10.35
C LYS A 191 30.94 -9.87 -9.88
N PRO A 192 30.98 -9.28 -8.67
CA PRO A 192 32.22 -8.74 -8.11
C PRO A 192 33.30 -9.82 -8.01
N ALA A 193 34.57 -9.46 -8.22
CA ALA A 193 35.68 -10.42 -8.22
C ALA A 193 35.82 -11.19 -6.89
N ASN A 194 35.49 -10.53 -5.78
CA ASN A 194 35.51 -11.07 -4.42
C ASN A 194 34.18 -11.71 -3.98
N TYR A 195 33.16 -11.75 -4.84
CA TYR A 195 31.89 -12.36 -4.47
C TYR A 195 31.97 -13.89 -4.47
N VAL A 196 31.62 -14.48 -3.33
CA VAL A 196 31.42 -15.91 -3.16
C VAL A 196 30.05 -16.12 -2.51
N LYS A 197 29.13 -16.81 -3.21
CA LYS A 197 27.86 -17.24 -2.60
C LYS A 197 28.19 -18.33 -1.57
N THR A 198 27.96 -18.02 -0.29
CA THR A 198 28.28 -18.92 0.84
C THR A 198 27.05 -19.62 1.42
N TRP A 199 25.85 -19.31 0.91
CA TRP A 199 24.60 -19.95 1.30
C TRP A 199 24.03 -20.80 0.17
N THR A 200 23.29 -21.85 0.54
CA THR A 200 22.59 -22.75 -0.40
C THR A 200 21.10 -22.85 -0.12
N ALA A 201 20.62 -22.35 1.02
CA ALA A 201 19.19 -22.19 1.27
C ALA A 201 18.66 -21.04 0.41
N ASP A 202 17.94 -21.36 -0.66
CA ASP A 202 17.13 -20.40 -1.39
C ASP A 202 15.73 -20.43 -0.75
N GLY A 203 15.27 -19.29 -0.24
CA GLY A 203 13.92 -19.15 0.27
C GLY A 203 12.95 -19.19 -0.90
N ASP A 204 12.52 -20.37 -1.31
CA ASP A 204 11.42 -20.57 -2.24
C ASP A 204 10.10 -20.25 -1.51
N ILE A 205 9.85 -18.95 -1.36
CA ILE A 205 8.51 -18.48 -1.06
C ILE A 205 7.71 -18.69 -2.35
N ASP A 206 6.88 -19.71 -2.39
CA ASP A 206 5.91 -19.90 -3.46
C ASP A 206 4.86 -18.78 -3.38
N ILE A 207 5.05 -17.73 -4.17
CA ILE A 207 4.09 -16.63 -4.29
C ILE A 207 3.08 -16.85 -5.41
N THR A 208 3.17 -17.94 -6.17
CA THR A 208 2.34 -18.17 -7.36
C THR A 208 0.86 -18.27 -7.00
N ASN A 209 0.59 -18.76 -5.80
CA ASN A 209 -0.76 -18.92 -5.29
C ASN A 209 -1.14 -17.85 -4.25
N VAL A 210 -0.27 -16.91 -3.87
CA VAL A 210 -0.55 -15.94 -2.79
C VAL A 210 -1.82 -15.13 -3.03
N VAL A 211 -2.11 -14.76 -4.28
CA VAL A 211 -3.38 -14.07 -4.61
C VAL A 211 -4.59 -14.96 -4.39
N ASN A 212 -4.49 -16.25 -4.74
CA ASN A 212 -5.56 -17.21 -4.48
C ASN A 212 -5.62 -17.59 -3.01
N GLU A 213 -4.51 -17.74 -2.28
CA GLU A 213 -4.46 -17.99 -0.85
C GLU A 213 -5.03 -16.82 -0.06
N ALA A 214 -4.74 -15.58 -0.48
CA ALA A 214 -5.36 -14.37 0.05
C ALA A 214 -6.85 -14.25 -0.33
N ARG A 215 -7.29 -14.80 -1.48
CA ARG A 215 -8.71 -14.89 -1.86
C ARG A 215 -9.46 -16.06 -1.20
N LEU A 216 -8.74 -17.13 -0.86
CA LEU A 216 -9.23 -18.29 -0.10
C LEU A 216 -9.26 -17.99 1.39
N ALA A 217 -8.48 -17.00 1.86
CA ALA A 217 -8.69 -16.41 3.15
C ALA A 217 -10.15 -15.94 3.20
N PRO A 218 -10.97 -16.46 4.13
CA PRO A 218 -12.37 -16.10 4.19
C PRO A 218 -12.46 -14.57 4.27
N PRO A 219 -13.31 -13.89 3.46
CA PRO A 219 -13.41 -12.44 3.49
C PRO A 219 -13.61 -12.00 4.94
N PRO A 220 -12.82 -11.04 5.46
CA PRO A 220 -12.87 -10.72 6.87
C PRO A 220 -14.30 -10.33 7.23
N ALA A 221 -14.74 -10.80 8.41
CA ALA A 221 -16.02 -10.35 8.94
C ALA A 221 -15.98 -8.82 9.14
N PRO A 222 -17.12 -8.12 8.98
CA PRO A 222 -17.18 -6.70 9.31
C PRO A 222 -16.73 -6.50 10.76
N ALA A 223 -16.02 -5.42 11.04
CA ALA A 223 -15.62 -5.08 12.41
C ALA A 223 -16.34 -3.81 12.84
N LEU A 224 -17.01 -3.81 13.98
CA LEU A 224 -17.58 -2.61 14.59
C LEU A 224 -16.56 -2.00 15.55
N PHE A 225 -16.37 -0.70 15.46
CA PHE A 225 -15.44 0.01 16.32
C PHE A 225 -16.02 0.21 17.72
N GLN A 226 -15.15 0.19 18.71
CA GLN A 226 -15.48 0.39 20.12
C GLN A 226 -14.73 1.62 20.64
N VAL A 227 -15.33 2.37 21.56
CA VAL A 227 -14.70 3.56 22.15
C VAL A 227 -13.92 3.25 23.44
N ASN A 228 -14.09 2.06 24.02
CA ASN A 228 -13.46 1.65 25.28
C ASN A 228 -13.40 0.12 25.45
N SER A 229 -12.77 -0.33 26.55
CA SER A 229 -12.63 -1.75 26.91
C SER A 229 -13.94 -2.45 27.25
N GLU A 230 -14.99 -1.69 27.59
CA GLU A 230 -16.32 -2.21 27.88
C GLU A 230 -17.11 -2.54 26.61
N GLY A 231 -16.54 -2.24 25.44
CA GLY A 231 -17.12 -2.55 24.14
C GLY A 231 -18.21 -1.59 23.70
N VAL A 232 -18.28 -0.38 24.26
CA VAL A 232 -19.25 0.64 23.86
C VAL A 232 -19.05 0.98 22.39
N ALA A 233 -20.14 0.95 21.61
CA ALA A 233 -20.10 1.17 20.18
C ALA A 233 -19.59 2.58 19.82
N ALA A 234 -18.71 2.67 18.81
CA ALA A 234 -18.29 3.94 18.24
C ALA A 234 -19.31 4.40 17.19
N GLY A 235 -19.91 5.56 17.41
CA GLY A 235 -20.99 6.05 16.56
C GLY A 235 -21.75 7.22 17.19
N TYR A 236 -22.90 7.52 16.60
CA TYR A 236 -23.86 8.50 17.11
C TYR A 236 -25.29 8.00 16.88
N VAL A 237 -26.25 8.66 17.51
CA VAL A 237 -27.68 8.46 17.27
C VAL A 237 -28.17 9.53 16.31
N LEU A 238 -28.93 9.13 15.30
CA LEU A 238 -29.66 10.03 14.41
C LEU A 238 -31.15 9.89 14.70
N ARG A 239 -31.75 10.95 15.23
CA ARG A 239 -33.19 11.03 15.46
C ARG A 239 -33.86 11.78 14.33
N VAL A 240 -34.91 11.20 13.77
CA VAL A 240 -35.73 11.80 12.71
C VAL A 240 -37.13 12.07 13.26
N ARG A 241 -37.58 13.32 13.16
CA ARG A 241 -38.93 13.76 13.55
C ARG A 241 -39.55 14.54 12.40
N GLY A 242 -40.40 13.87 11.62
CA GLY A 242 -40.92 14.44 10.37
C GLY A 242 -39.76 14.78 9.42
N ALA A 243 -39.61 16.05 9.06
CA ALA A 243 -38.53 16.53 8.20
C ALA A 243 -37.24 16.91 8.96
N GLN A 244 -37.25 16.92 10.30
CA GLN A 244 -36.10 17.30 11.10
C GLN A 244 -35.22 16.10 11.42
N GLN A 245 -33.91 16.30 11.37
CA GLN A 245 -32.90 15.33 11.79
C GLN A 245 -32.03 15.94 12.89
N LEU A 246 -31.81 15.19 13.96
CA LEU A 246 -30.99 15.57 15.11
C LEU A 246 -29.92 14.51 15.35
N VAL A 247 -28.66 14.93 15.50
CA VAL A 247 -27.53 14.06 15.84
C VAL A 247 -27.27 14.15 17.34
N GLU A 248 -27.23 12.99 18.00
CA GLU A 248 -27.02 12.84 19.44
C GLU A 248 -25.80 11.94 19.69
N GLN A 249 -24.92 12.35 20.61
CA GLN A 249 -23.78 11.51 21.03
C GLN A 249 -24.23 10.59 22.16
N PHE A 250 -23.83 9.32 22.14
CA PHE A 250 -24.24 8.34 23.15
C PHE A 250 -23.07 7.70 23.91
N ALA A 251 -21.83 8.19 23.80
CA ALA A 251 -20.60 7.60 24.35
C ALA A 251 -20.66 7.08 25.82
N GLY A 252 -21.32 5.95 26.05
CA GLY A 252 -21.66 5.39 27.36
C GLY A 252 -22.99 5.87 27.98
N SER A 253 -23.68 6.85 27.39
CA SER A 253 -25.00 7.32 27.84
C SER A 253 -26.13 6.43 27.33
N SER A 254 -27.24 6.38 28.08
CA SER A 254 -28.45 5.68 27.61
C SER A 254 -29.13 6.44 26.47
N ILE A 255 -29.58 5.70 25.46
CA ILE A 255 -30.30 6.20 24.29
C ILE A 255 -31.79 6.22 24.63
N GLU A 256 -32.38 7.41 24.64
CA GLU A 256 -33.82 7.59 24.85
C GLU A 256 -34.58 7.48 23.52
N LEU A 257 -35.56 6.57 23.41
CA LEU A 257 -36.29 6.41 22.14
C LEU A 257 -37.33 7.51 21.87
N GLY A 258 -37.75 8.24 22.90
CA GLY A 258 -38.71 9.35 22.77
C GLY A 258 -40.11 8.92 22.29
N PRO A 259 -40.97 9.88 21.90
CA PRO A 259 -42.34 9.61 21.45
C PRO A 259 -42.38 8.68 20.24
N GLY A 260 -43.43 7.86 20.10
CA GLY A 260 -43.57 6.86 19.01
C GLY A 260 -43.51 7.40 17.57
N THR A 261 -43.62 8.72 17.40
CA THR A 261 -43.49 9.43 16.11
C THR A 261 -42.05 9.62 15.65
N ASP A 262 -41.07 9.47 16.54
CA ASP A 262 -39.66 9.61 16.21
C ASP A 262 -39.13 8.33 15.53
N GLN A 263 -38.17 8.44 14.62
CA GLN A 263 -37.35 7.30 14.21
C GLN A 263 -35.95 7.50 14.76
N VAL A 264 -35.40 6.48 15.40
CA VAL A 264 -34.10 6.54 16.06
C VAL A 264 -33.18 5.55 15.38
N TYR A 265 -32.14 6.06 14.73
CA TYR A 265 -31.12 5.25 14.08
C TYR A 265 -29.85 5.28 14.91
N LEU A 266 -29.27 4.11 15.12
CA LEU A 266 -27.91 3.95 15.60
C LEU A 266 -26.97 3.98 14.40
N VAL A 267 -26.15 5.02 14.29
CA VAL A 267 -25.14 5.15 13.24
C VAL A 267 -23.79 4.72 13.79
N LEU A 268 -23.27 3.59 13.31
CA LEU A 268 -22.05 2.97 13.80
C LEU A 268 -20.92 3.08 12.79
N TYR A 269 -19.71 3.17 13.32
CA TYR A 269 -18.48 3.08 12.55
C TYR A 269 -17.84 1.69 12.66
N GLY A 270 -17.17 1.28 11.60
CA GLY A 270 -16.50 -0.01 11.54
C GLY A 270 -15.44 -0.09 10.44
N GLY A 271 -14.98 -1.30 10.17
CA GLY A 271 -14.02 -1.63 9.12
C GLY A 271 -14.25 -3.05 8.58
N ASN A 272 -13.30 -3.54 7.78
CA ASN A 272 -13.38 -4.87 7.15
C ASN A 272 -14.68 -5.13 6.38
N LEU A 273 -15.22 -4.09 5.74
CA LEU A 273 -16.46 -4.20 4.98
C LEU A 273 -16.16 -4.65 3.54
N PRO A 274 -16.50 -5.90 3.15
CA PRO A 274 -16.45 -6.31 1.75
C PRO A 274 -17.53 -5.58 0.94
N ALA A 275 -17.55 -5.78 -0.38
CA ALA A 275 -18.70 -5.39 -1.20
C ALA A 275 -20.00 -5.96 -0.60
N VAL A 276 -20.95 -5.10 -0.26
CA VAL A 276 -22.17 -5.47 0.46
C VAL A 276 -23.16 -6.07 -0.52
N ILE A 277 -23.43 -7.38 -0.41
CA ILE A 277 -24.46 -8.11 -1.16
C ILE A 277 -25.72 -8.22 -0.30
N SER A 278 -25.55 -8.47 1.00
CA SER A 278 -26.62 -8.52 1.99
C SER A 278 -26.12 -8.00 3.34
N ALA A 279 -26.95 -7.23 4.05
CA ALA A 279 -26.67 -6.78 5.40
C ALA A 279 -27.90 -6.97 6.29
N THR A 280 -27.69 -7.50 7.49
CA THR A 280 -28.70 -7.59 8.56
C THR A 280 -28.06 -7.18 9.88
N ALA A 281 -28.86 -6.86 10.89
CA ALA A 281 -28.35 -6.52 12.21
C ALA A 281 -29.30 -6.98 13.31
N THR A 282 -28.75 -7.16 14.49
CA THR A 282 -29.52 -7.36 15.73
C THR A 282 -29.08 -6.36 16.77
N ILE A 283 -30.04 -5.84 17.54
CA ILE A 283 -29.83 -5.01 18.73
C ILE A 283 -30.56 -5.68 19.89
N GLY A 284 -29.85 -6.04 20.96
CA GLY A 284 -30.40 -6.81 22.07
C GLY A 284 -31.00 -8.16 21.64
N GLY A 285 -30.47 -8.77 20.57
CA GLY A 285 -31.02 -9.98 19.97
C GLY A 285 -32.28 -9.79 19.10
N VAL A 286 -32.83 -8.57 19.02
CA VAL A 286 -33.98 -8.24 18.17
C VAL A 286 -33.49 -7.78 16.79
N ALA A 287 -34.10 -8.26 15.72
CA ALA A 287 -33.77 -7.83 14.37
C ALA A 287 -33.97 -6.32 14.20
N ALA A 288 -32.93 -5.63 13.73
CA ALA A 288 -32.93 -4.20 13.45
C ALA A 288 -32.84 -3.98 11.93
N GLU A 289 -33.61 -3.02 11.42
CA GLU A 289 -33.54 -2.64 10.01
C GLU A 289 -32.19 -1.99 9.72
N VAL A 290 -31.49 -2.47 8.69
CA VAL A 290 -30.24 -1.87 8.21
C VAL A 290 -30.58 -0.87 7.10
N ALA A 291 -30.68 0.40 7.46
CA ALA A 291 -30.96 1.49 6.51
C ALA A 291 -29.75 1.81 5.62
N TYR A 292 -28.53 1.54 6.10
CA TYR A 292 -27.30 1.71 5.32
C TYR A 292 -26.20 0.77 5.84
N ALA A 293 -25.40 0.24 4.92
CA ALA A 293 -24.14 -0.44 5.19
C ALA A 293 -23.20 -0.19 4.00
N GLY A 294 -22.12 0.57 4.21
CA GLY A 294 -21.24 0.96 3.12
C GLY A 294 -19.97 1.66 3.59
N ALA A 295 -19.07 1.93 2.66
CA ALA A 295 -17.88 2.74 2.94
C ALA A 295 -18.30 4.15 3.39
N LEU A 296 -17.55 4.72 4.33
CA LEU A 296 -17.69 6.11 4.74
C LEU A 296 -16.77 6.97 3.85
N THR A 297 -17.34 7.70 2.89
CA THR A 297 -16.55 8.62 2.05
C THR A 297 -16.37 9.96 2.77
N PRO A 298 -15.15 10.54 2.85
CA PRO A 298 -13.90 10.15 2.18
C PRO A 298 -12.95 9.25 3.01
N ALA A 299 -13.38 8.71 4.15
CA ALA A 299 -12.54 7.89 5.02
C ALA A 299 -12.29 6.48 4.47
N ASN A 300 -11.22 6.32 3.67
CA ASN A 300 -10.78 5.01 3.17
C ASN A 300 -10.59 3.99 4.30
N GLY A 301 -11.18 2.80 4.14
CA GLY A 301 -11.08 1.70 5.10
C GLY A 301 -12.08 1.77 6.28
N VAL A 302 -12.83 2.86 6.41
CA VAL A 302 -13.90 2.99 7.41
C VAL A 302 -15.26 2.70 6.77
N ALA A 303 -16.08 1.92 7.47
CA ALA A 303 -17.45 1.60 7.12
C ALA A 303 -18.43 2.34 8.05
N GLN A 304 -19.62 2.62 7.53
CA GLN A 304 -20.75 3.14 8.29
C GLN A 304 -21.93 2.18 8.19
N PHE A 305 -22.61 1.98 9.32
CA PHE A 305 -23.85 1.20 9.42
C PHE A 305 -24.94 2.03 10.08
N ASN A 306 -26.11 2.14 9.46
CA ASN A 306 -27.26 2.83 10.03
C ASN A 306 -28.33 1.81 10.39
N LEU A 307 -28.60 1.64 11.68
CA LEU A 307 -29.51 0.62 12.20
C LEU A 307 -30.72 1.29 12.84
N ALA A 308 -31.95 1.01 12.39
CA ALA A 308 -33.13 1.51 13.08
C ALA A 308 -33.30 0.75 14.40
N ILE A 309 -33.37 1.46 15.53
CA ILE A 309 -33.52 0.84 16.85
C ILE A 309 -34.97 0.38 17.03
N PRO A 310 -35.25 -0.93 17.22
CA PRO A 310 -36.60 -1.41 17.46
C PRO A 310 -37.20 -0.81 18.73
N ARG A 311 -38.43 -0.29 18.63
CA ARG A 311 -39.13 0.33 19.78
C ARG A 311 -39.38 -0.61 20.95
N THR A 312 -39.41 -1.91 20.70
CA THR A 312 -39.52 -2.95 21.72
C THR A 312 -38.33 -2.99 22.68
N LEU A 313 -37.23 -2.30 22.37
CA LEU A 313 -36.04 -2.21 23.21
C LEU A 313 -36.07 -1.02 24.18
N ALA A 314 -37.14 -0.23 24.23
CA ALA A 314 -37.27 0.82 25.24
C ALA A 314 -37.14 0.22 26.65
N GLY A 315 -36.30 0.81 27.49
CA GLY A 315 -36.06 0.39 28.87
C GLY A 315 -35.24 -0.90 29.04
N THR A 316 -34.68 -1.49 27.98
CA THR A 316 -33.94 -2.76 28.12
C THR A 316 -32.56 -2.61 28.77
N GLY A 317 -32.03 -1.38 28.85
CA GLY A 317 -30.68 -1.13 29.33
C GLY A 317 -29.63 -1.57 28.30
N LEU A 318 -28.58 -2.23 28.77
CA LEU A 318 -27.46 -2.66 27.93
C LEU A 318 -27.91 -3.67 26.86
N ALA A 319 -27.69 -3.34 25.59
CA ALA A 319 -28.05 -4.13 24.43
C ALA A 319 -26.81 -4.42 23.58
N GLU A 320 -26.62 -5.69 23.25
CA GLU A 320 -25.59 -6.14 22.29
C GLU A 320 -26.00 -5.79 20.86
N VAL A 321 -25.07 -5.26 20.08
CA VAL A 321 -25.25 -4.94 18.67
C VAL A 321 -24.29 -5.77 17.84
N VAL A 322 -24.86 -6.48 16.85
CA VAL A 322 -24.12 -7.29 15.89
C VAL A 322 -24.64 -6.97 14.49
N VAL A 323 -23.72 -6.73 13.55
CA VAL A 323 -24.04 -6.58 12.13
C VAL A 323 -23.55 -7.81 11.39
N THR A 324 -24.38 -8.34 10.50
CA THR A 324 -24.03 -9.47 9.64
C THR A 324 -23.99 -9.03 8.19
N VAL A 325 -22.81 -9.10 7.56
CA VAL A 325 -22.62 -8.78 6.14
C VAL A 325 -22.24 -10.05 5.38
N ASN A 326 -22.96 -10.33 4.30
CA ASN A 326 -22.74 -11.50 3.44
C ASN A 326 -22.65 -12.82 4.24
N GLY A 327 -23.48 -12.96 5.29
CA GLY A 327 -23.52 -14.13 6.18
C GLY A 327 -22.42 -14.19 7.25
N LYS A 328 -21.64 -13.13 7.46
CA LYS A 328 -20.58 -13.05 8.48
C LYS A 328 -20.90 -12.01 9.55
N ASN A 329 -20.94 -12.44 10.79
CA ASN A 329 -21.20 -11.58 11.95
C ASN A 329 -19.97 -10.73 12.28
N SER A 330 -20.21 -9.50 12.68
CA SER A 330 -19.20 -8.64 13.27
C SER A 330 -18.78 -9.11 14.66
N ASN A 331 -17.73 -8.49 15.21
CA ASN A 331 -17.61 -8.43 16.67
C ASN A 331 -18.82 -7.71 17.26
N SER A 332 -19.13 -8.03 18.51
CA SER A 332 -20.18 -7.37 19.27
C SER A 332 -19.71 -6.00 19.77
N VAL A 333 -20.63 -5.06 19.80
CA VAL A 333 -20.50 -3.78 20.50
C VAL A 333 -21.76 -3.54 21.33
N TYR A 334 -21.72 -2.60 22.26
CA TYR A 334 -22.80 -2.39 23.21
C TYR A 334 -23.30 -0.96 23.19
N VAL A 335 -24.61 -0.81 23.38
CA VAL A 335 -25.30 0.47 23.63
C VAL A 335 -26.24 0.30 24.81
N SER A 336 -26.56 1.37 25.54
CA SER A 336 -27.62 1.36 26.56
C SER A 336 -28.87 2.02 26.00
N ILE A 337 -30.04 1.44 26.23
CA ILE A 337 -31.34 1.95 25.75
C ILE A 337 -32.31 2.10 26.93
N GLN A 338 -32.95 3.26 27.00
CA GLN A 338 -33.95 3.61 28.00
C GLN A 338 -35.30 3.94 27.36
#